data_AF-A0A3D1DMH6-F1
#
_entry.id   AF-A0A3D1DMH6-F1
#
_cell.length_a   1.000
_cell.length_b   1.000
_cell.length_c   1.000
_cell.angle_alpha   90.00
_cell.angle_beta   90.00
_cell.angle_gamma   90.00
#
_symmetry.space_group_name_H-M   'P 1'
#
loop_
_entity.id
_entity.type
_entity.pdbx_description
1 polymer ?
#
loop_
_entity_poly.entity_id
_entity_poly.type
_entity_poly.pdbx_seq_one_letter_code
_entity_poly.pdbx_strand_id
1 'polypeptide(L)'
;DAREFGVTLGISCEACHLGSRRHADDPKQLPGFAPESPHLLAETPGERIDPGRTHANLNWACARCHAGSRSEFAAGMGTWNSIEYTDATRGGCYSQLKCIDCHDPHQAIGPRWTRTPAQDEAVCLKCHQEFVAADTRRQHTHHLAGSGGAGCLDCHMPRINEGLQDLVRTHTIFSPNHRGMLESNHPNACNLCHVERSIDWTLQWLHRWYGTEADRLVLGRTYTDRKGPVGAGWLESEDEAVRLVGTDAVLRQRAGWSLRLLLERLDDEFLINRQFATKGIEDMLGVVLEDLGYRFHGSPDERRPGLERLRETLLGHEEEVSGDEER
;
A
#
# COMPACT_ATOMS: atom_id res chain seq x y z
N ASP A 1 5.97 8.80 -38.81
CA ASP A 1 6.56 8.10 -37.65
C ASP A 1 6.58 9.06 -36.47
N ALA A 2 6.23 8.65 -35.24
CA ALA A 2 6.34 9.53 -34.07
C ALA A 2 7.79 10.02 -33.84
N ARG A 3 8.78 9.30 -34.34
CA ARG A 3 10.20 9.70 -34.35
C ARG A 3 10.50 10.90 -35.26
N GLU A 4 9.66 11.13 -36.26
CA GLU A 4 9.88 12.14 -37.30
C GLU A 4 9.08 13.43 -37.05
N PHE A 5 7.94 13.34 -36.37
CA PHE A 5 7.04 14.47 -36.09
C PHE A 5 6.72 14.67 -34.59
N GLY A 6 7.20 13.79 -33.71
CA GLY A 6 7.00 13.90 -32.28
C GLY A 6 7.85 15.02 -31.70
N VAL A 7 7.20 16.03 -31.12
CA VAL A 7 7.88 17.15 -30.46
C VAL A 7 8.41 16.73 -29.08
N THR A 8 7.74 15.79 -28.41
CA THR A 8 8.18 15.17 -27.14
C THR A 8 7.72 13.70 -27.06
N LEU A 9 8.39 12.88 -26.24
CA LEU A 9 8.03 11.48 -25.96
C LEU A 9 8.00 11.25 -24.44
N GLY A 10 6.95 10.61 -23.93
CA GLY A 10 6.80 10.30 -22.50
C GLY A 10 6.44 11.52 -21.64
N ILE A 11 6.81 11.47 -20.36
CA ILE A 11 6.61 12.58 -19.40
C ILE A 11 7.75 13.58 -19.56
N SER A 12 7.55 14.58 -20.41
CA SER A 12 8.49 15.68 -20.64
C SER A 12 8.23 16.88 -19.72
N CYS A 13 9.08 17.91 -19.76
CA CYS A 13 8.88 19.15 -18.99
C CYS A 13 7.47 19.72 -19.17
N GLU A 14 6.92 19.63 -20.38
CA GLU A 14 5.60 20.16 -20.74
C GLU A 14 4.41 19.35 -20.19
N ALA A 15 4.65 18.15 -19.67
CA ALA A 15 3.63 17.35 -18.99
C ALA A 15 3.26 17.95 -17.61
N CYS A 16 4.20 18.64 -16.96
CA CYS A 16 4.01 19.21 -15.62
C CYS A 16 4.06 20.74 -15.61
N HIS A 17 4.89 21.33 -16.48
CA HIS A 17 5.05 22.77 -16.63
C HIS A 17 4.46 23.22 -17.96
N LEU A 18 3.89 24.42 -18.03
CA LEU A 18 3.25 24.96 -19.22
C LEU A 18 3.99 26.23 -19.67
N GLY A 19 3.97 26.49 -20.99
CA GLY A 19 4.65 27.65 -21.57
C GLY A 19 6.16 27.48 -21.78
N SER A 20 6.67 26.23 -21.86
CA SER A 20 8.10 25.94 -21.98
C SER A 20 8.78 26.57 -23.20
N ARG A 21 8.05 26.83 -24.30
CA ARG A 21 8.58 27.61 -25.44
C ARG A 21 9.05 29.01 -25.04
N ARG A 22 8.25 29.75 -24.27
CA ARG A 22 8.63 31.10 -23.78
C ARG A 22 9.87 31.03 -22.89
N HIS A 23 9.95 29.99 -22.05
CA HIS A 23 11.11 29.75 -21.20
C HIS A 23 12.37 29.39 -22.01
N ALA A 24 12.22 28.62 -23.08
CA ALA A 24 13.34 28.28 -23.98
C ALA A 24 13.85 29.51 -24.74
N ASP A 25 12.95 30.41 -25.16
CA ASP A 25 13.29 31.66 -25.84
C ASP A 25 13.91 32.69 -24.87
N ASP A 26 13.47 32.71 -23.60
CA ASP A 26 14.01 33.56 -22.52
C ASP A 26 14.01 32.82 -21.17
N PRO A 27 15.17 32.34 -20.69
CA PRO A 27 15.28 31.60 -19.43
C PRO A 27 14.80 32.34 -18.18
N LYS A 28 14.63 33.67 -18.25
CA LYS A 28 14.07 34.46 -17.14
C LYS A 28 12.56 34.30 -17.02
N GLN A 29 11.89 33.88 -18.08
CA GLN A 29 10.46 33.55 -18.04
C GLN A 29 10.29 32.12 -17.54
N LEU A 30 10.00 31.98 -16.25
CA LEU A 30 9.76 30.66 -15.66
C LEU A 30 8.48 30.05 -16.23
N PRO A 31 8.47 28.73 -16.52
CA PRO A 31 7.27 28.08 -17.00
C PRO A 31 6.24 28.00 -15.85
N GLY A 32 4.97 28.17 -16.21
CA GLY A 32 3.85 28.16 -15.27
C GLY A 32 3.26 26.77 -15.06
N PHE A 33 2.20 26.70 -14.26
CA PHE A 33 1.41 25.48 -14.05
C PHE A 33 -0.02 25.58 -14.58
N ALA A 34 -0.41 26.76 -15.08
CA ALA A 34 -1.70 26.99 -15.70
C ALA A 34 -1.53 27.23 -17.22
N PRO A 35 -2.48 26.78 -18.05
CA PRO A 35 -2.43 27.02 -19.48
C PRO A 35 -2.70 28.51 -19.77
N GLU A 36 -1.83 29.11 -20.56
CA GLU A 36 -1.93 30.52 -20.97
C GLU A 36 -1.70 30.64 -22.47
N SER A 37 -2.68 31.19 -23.18
CA SER A 37 -2.58 31.48 -24.61
C SER A 37 -3.39 32.74 -24.94
N PRO A 38 -2.97 33.58 -25.90
CA PRO A 38 -3.80 34.65 -26.45
C PRO A 38 -5.15 34.17 -27.01
N HIS A 39 -5.26 32.87 -27.29
CA HIS A 39 -6.47 32.22 -27.80
C HIS A 39 -7.22 31.41 -26.74
N LEU A 40 -6.77 31.40 -25.49
CA LEU A 40 -7.41 30.69 -24.39
C LEU A 40 -7.92 31.71 -23.36
N LEU A 41 -9.24 31.76 -23.22
CA LEU A 41 -9.89 32.42 -22.09
C LEU A 41 -10.13 31.35 -21.01
N ALA A 42 -9.54 31.54 -19.84
CA ALA A 42 -9.78 30.69 -18.68
C ALA A 42 -10.37 31.56 -17.56
N GLU A 43 -11.55 31.19 -17.08
CA GLU A 43 -12.30 31.94 -16.08
C GLU A 43 -12.47 31.09 -14.81
N THR A 44 -12.21 31.71 -13.67
CA THR A 44 -12.54 31.18 -12.33
C THR A 44 -13.48 32.18 -11.65
N PRO A 45 -14.57 31.74 -10.98
CA PRO A 45 -15.49 32.66 -10.33
C PRO A 45 -14.77 33.52 -9.28
N GLY A 46 -14.59 34.82 -9.58
CA GLY A 46 -14.12 35.83 -8.63
C GLY A 46 -12.60 35.96 -8.41
N GLU A 47 -11.78 35.13 -9.05
CA GLU A 47 -10.31 35.15 -8.86
C GLU A 47 -9.55 35.08 -10.19
N ARG A 48 -8.37 35.72 -10.23
CA ARG A 48 -7.42 35.57 -11.35
C ARG A 48 -6.66 34.25 -11.17
N ILE A 49 -6.54 33.47 -12.23
CA ILE A 49 -5.72 32.25 -12.23
C ILE A 49 -4.26 32.63 -11.94
N ASP A 50 -3.71 32.11 -10.84
CA ASP A 50 -2.29 32.20 -10.50
C ASP A 50 -1.55 31.02 -11.17
N PRO A 51 -0.65 31.27 -12.15
CA PRO A 51 0.12 30.21 -12.81
C PRO A 51 1.34 29.75 -11.99
N GLY A 52 1.57 30.36 -10.81
CA GLY A 52 2.74 30.13 -9.98
C GLY A 52 2.75 28.80 -9.23
N ARG A 53 3.73 28.66 -8.33
CA ARG A 53 3.94 27.46 -7.48
C ARG A 53 3.01 27.46 -6.28
N THR A 54 1.71 27.43 -6.51
CA THR A 54 0.70 27.31 -5.44
C THR A 54 0.55 25.85 -5.00
N HIS A 55 0.02 25.62 -3.80
CA HIS A 55 -0.29 24.27 -3.32
C HIS A 55 -1.19 23.50 -4.33
N ALA A 56 -2.24 24.16 -4.81
CA ALA A 56 -3.16 23.59 -5.79
C ALA A 56 -2.45 23.22 -7.09
N ASN A 57 -1.65 24.12 -7.66
CA ASN A 57 -0.97 23.89 -8.94
C ASN A 57 0.07 22.77 -8.86
N LEU A 58 0.85 22.74 -7.77
CA LEU A 58 1.89 21.72 -7.57
C LEU A 58 1.30 20.32 -7.44
N ASN A 59 0.17 20.18 -6.75
CA ASN A 59 -0.50 18.88 -6.63
C ASN A 59 -1.31 18.54 -7.88
N TRP A 60 -1.94 19.52 -8.52
CA TRP A 60 -2.73 19.31 -9.73
C TRP A 60 -1.85 18.82 -10.89
N ALA A 61 -0.59 19.27 -10.99
CA ALA A 61 0.37 18.75 -11.96
C ALA A 61 0.50 17.21 -11.88
N CYS A 62 0.51 16.65 -10.67
CA CYS A 62 0.54 15.20 -10.44
C CYS A 62 -0.84 14.55 -10.69
N ALA A 63 -1.93 15.24 -10.30
CA ALA A 63 -3.31 14.79 -10.45
C ALA A 63 -3.71 14.45 -11.89
N ARG A 64 -3.05 15.06 -12.88
CA ARG A 64 -3.30 14.80 -14.31
C ARG A 64 -3.12 13.32 -14.69
N CYS A 65 -2.30 12.58 -13.95
CA CYS A 65 -2.00 11.17 -14.21
C CYS A 65 -2.21 10.28 -12.99
N HIS A 66 -1.90 10.76 -11.78
CA HIS A 66 -2.01 9.99 -10.54
C HIS A 66 -3.40 10.08 -9.89
N ALA A 67 -4.46 10.17 -10.71
CA ALA A 67 -5.83 10.25 -10.26
C ALA A 67 -6.71 9.27 -11.03
N GLY A 68 -7.74 8.77 -10.37
CA GLY A 68 -8.68 7.84 -10.98
C GLY A 68 -9.51 7.11 -9.94
N SER A 69 -10.32 6.16 -10.41
CA SER A 69 -11.09 5.24 -9.56
C SER A 69 -10.47 3.86 -9.65
N ARG A 70 -10.21 3.26 -8.48
CA ARG A 70 -9.84 1.84 -8.30
C ARG A 70 -10.88 1.18 -7.39
N SER A 71 -10.79 -0.14 -7.25
CA SER A 71 -11.40 -0.80 -6.09
C SER A 71 -10.83 -0.20 -4.80
N GLU A 72 -11.63 -0.17 -3.76
CA GLU A 72 -11.30 0.49 -2.50
C GLU A 72 -11.44 -0.50 -1.35
N PHE A 73 -10.52 -0.43 -0.39
CA PHE A 73 -10.75 -1.05 0.91
C PHE A 73 -11.90 -0.33 1.63
N ALA A 74 -12.44 -0.95 2.69
CA ALA A 74 -13.59 -0.43 3.43
C ALA A 74 -13.45 1.00 3.98
N ALA A 75 -12.23 1.51 4.11
CA ALA A 75 -11.96 2.88 4.53
C ALA A 75 -11.69 3.86 3.38
N GLY A 76 -11.88 3.44 2.12
CA GLY A 76 -11.78 4.30 0.94
C GLY A 76 -10.38 4.45 0.35
N MET A 77 -9.37 3.72 0.85
CA MET A 77 -8.05 3.66 0.21
C MET A 77 -8.11 2.78 -1.03
N GLY A 78 -7.50 3.22 -2.12
CA GLY A 78 -7.35 2.40 -3.31
C GLY A 78 -6.58 1.09 -3.08
N THR A 79 -6.95 0.04 -3.80
CA THR A 79 -6.28 -1.27 -3.69
C THR A 79 -5.02 -1.38 -4.55
N TRP A 80 -4.81 -0.47 -5.51
CA TRP A 80 -3.60 -0.45 -6.35
C TRP A 80 -3.15 0.99 -6.69
N ASN A 81 -1.93 1.11 -7.22
CA ASN A 81 -1.22 2.36 -7.41
C ASN A 81 -1.74 3.22 -8.61
N SER A 82 -1.01 4.30 -8.90
CA SER A 82 -1.30 5.27 -9.97
C SER A 82 -2.57 6.11 -9.73
N ILE A 83 -3.01 6.19 -8.47
CA ILE A 83 -4.10 7.05 -8.00
C ILE A 83 -3.72 7.81 -6.72
N GLU A 84 -2.43 8.02 -6.50
CA GLU A 84 -1.88 8.58 -5.28
C GLU A 84 -2.45 9.96 -4.96
N TYR A 85 -2.79 10.77 -5.97
CA TYR A 85 -3.47 12.04 -5.76
C TYR A 85 -4.88 11.84 -5.20
N THR A 86 -5.67 10.92 -5.80
CA THR A 86 -7.03 10.63 -5.34
C THR A 86 -7.00 10.12 -3.89
N ASP A 87 -6.11 9.18 -3.57
CA ASP A 87 -5.91 8.67 -2.22
C ASP A 87 -5.47 9.78 -1.26
N ALA A 88 -4.52 10.63 -1.67
CA ALA A 88 -4.02 11.73 -0.84
C ALA A 88 -5.12 12.72 -0.49
N THR A 89 -5.99 13.09 -1.44
CA THR A 89 -7.09 14.04 -1.19
C THR A 89 -8.08 13.59 -0.12
N ARG A 90 -8.14 12.27 0.17
CA ARG A 90 -8.97 11.68 1.23
C ARG A 90 -8.26 11.65 2.59
N GLY A 91 -6.95 11.87 2.63
CA GLY A 91 -6.13 11.89 3.84
C GLY A 91 -6.23 13.19 4.62
N GLY A 92 -5.98 13.13 5.93
CA GLY A 92 -6.21 14.27 6.83
C GLY A 92 -5.29 15.48 6.62
N CYS A 93 -4.10 15.29 6.06
CA CYS A 93 -3.08 16.35 5.94
C CYS A 93 -2.98 16.98 4.53
N TYR A 94 -3.78 16.53 3.58
CA TYR A 94 -3.63 16.92 2.18
C TYR A 94 -3.83 18.41 1.91
N SER A 95 -4.61 19.10 2.73
CA SER A 95 -4.81 20.55 2.61
C SER A 95 -3.53 21.38 2.76
N GLN A 96 -2.44 20.80 3.28
CA GLN A 96 -1.13 21.44 3.42
C GLN A 96 -0.03 20.69 2.65
N LEU A 97 -0.12 19.35 2.59
CA LEU A 97 0.88 18.49 1.98
C LEU A 97 0.91 18.63 0.45
N LYS A 98 2.12 18.72 -0.10
CA LYS A 98 2.36 18.65 -1.54
C LYS A 98 3.05 17.35 -1.89
N CYS A 99 2.79 16.79 -3.07
CA CYS A 99 3.47 15.59 -3.55
C CYS A 99 5.00 15.76 -3.47
N ILE A 100 5.47 16.97 -3.80
CA ILE A 100 6.90 17.32 -3.80
C ILE A 100 7.52 17.55 -2.41
N ASP A 101 6.73 17.48 -1.33
CA ASP A 101 7.30 17.50 0.03
C ASP A 101 8.03 16.18 0.36
N CYS A 102 7.61 15.09 -0.30
CA CYS A 102 8.22 13.76 -0.18
C CYS A 102 8.99 13.36 -1.46
N HIS A 103 8.43 13.64 -2.64
CA HIS A 103 8.97 13.21 -3.93
C HIS A 103 9.81 14.30 -4.61
N ASP A 104 10.86 13.89 -5.33
CA ASP A 104 11.53 14.76 -6.29
C ASP A 104 10.97 14.47 -7.69
N PRO A 105 10.23 15.40 -8.33
CA PRO A 105 9.62 15.17 -9.64
C PRO A 105 10.64 15.12 -10.79
N HIS A 106 11.91 15.50 -10.54
CA HIS A 106 12.98 15.49 -11.54
C HIS A 106 13.93 14.31 -11.40
N GLN A 107 13.71 13.44 -10.40
CA GLN A 107 14.48 12.23 -10.20
C GLN A 107 13.56 11.03 -10.33
N ALA A 108 13.99 10.03 -11.09
CA ALA A 108 13.27 8.77 -11.14
C ALA A 108 13.31 8.11 -9.76
N ILE A 109 12.14 7.73 -9.23
CA ILE A 109 12.01 7.04 -7.93
C ILE A 109 12.78 5.70 -7.96
N GLY A 110 12.85 5.05 -9.13
CA GLY A 110 13.46 3.74 -9.29
C GLY A 110 12.59 2.61 -8.71
N PRO A 111 13.15 1.39 -8.60
CA PRO A 111 12.39 0.21 -8.16
C PRO A 111 12.11 0.18 -6.66
N ARG A 112 12.76 1.04 -5.87
CA ARG A 112 12.62 1.09 -4.40
C ARG A 112 12.65 2.53 -3.91
N TRP A 113 11.91 2.78 -2.83
CA TRP A 113 11.96 4.04 -2.11
C TRP A 113 13.37 4.31 -1.58
N THR A 114 13.88 5.52 -1.84
CA THR A 114 15.29 5.88 -1.59
C THR A 114 15.49 6.70 -0.31
N ARG A 115 14.42 7.28 0.25
CA ARG A 115 14.51 8.08 1.47
C ARG A 115 14.66 7.20 2.69
N THR A 116 15.43 7.67 3.66
CA THR A 116 15.60 7.02 4.95
C THR A 116 14.38 7.29 5.85
N PRO A 117 14.12 6.43 6.86
CA PRO A 117 13.05 6.69 7.83
C PRO A 117 13.14 8.07 8.48
N ALA A 118 14.36 8.53 8.81
CA ALA A 118 14.58 9.86 9.39
C ALA A 118 14.22 11.01 8.43
N GLN A 119 14.50 10.86 7.13
CA GLN A 119 14.08 11.83 6.12
C GLN A 119 12.56 11.88 5.97
N ASP A 120 11.89 10.74 6.02
CA ASP A 120 10.43 10.66 5.96
C ASP A 120 9.78 11.29 7.20
N GLU A 121 10.27 10.94 8.40
CA GLU A 121 9.84 11.55 9.67
C GLU A 121 9.98 13.09 9.64
N ALA A 122 11.10 13.59 9.12
CA ALA A 122 11.34 15.03 9.03
C ALA A 122 10.31 15.78 8.19
N VAL A 123 9.59 15.12 7.27
CA VAL A 123 8.48 15.76 6.53
C VAL A 123 7.28 15.94 7.43
N CYS A 124 6.85 14.87 8.13
CA CYS A 124 5.71 14.89 9.03
C CYS A 124 5.90 15.93 10.15
N LEU A 125 7.11 15.98 10.70
CA LEU A 125 7.47 16.87 11.80
C LEU A 125 7.51 18.34 11.42
N LYS A 126 7.43 18.72 10.13
CA LYS A 126 7.28 20.13 9.73
C LYS A 126 6.00 20.74 10.30
N CYS A 127 4.92 19.96 10.31
CA CYS A 127 3.61 20.38 10.80
C CYS A 127 3.29 19.82 12.20
N HIS A 128 3.72 18.59 12.49
CA HIS A 128 3.46 17.92 13.77
C HIS A 128 4.58 18.12 14.80
N GLN A 129 4.76 19.36 15.22
CA GLN A 129 5.86 19.78 16.10
C GLN A 129 5.79 19.16 17.50
N GLU A 130 4.59 18.78 17.96
CA GLU A 130 4.36 18.09 19.23
C GLU A 130 5.10 16.75 19.32
N PHE A 131 5.40 16.15 18.16
CA PHE A 131 6.09 14.89 18.03
C PHE A 131 7.58 15.06 17.73
N VAL A 132 8.19 16.24 17.87
CA VAL A 132 9.65 16.40 17.66
C VAL A 132 10.46 15.70 18.76
N ALA A 133 9.94 15.65 19.98
CA ALA A 133 10.57 14.92 21.08
C ALA A 133 10.43 13.40 20.88
N ALA A 134 11.56 12.69 20.94
CA ALA A 134 11.60 11.24 20.71
C ALA A 134 10.74 10.46 21.72
N ASP A 135 10.73 10.89 22.99
CA ASP A 135 9.90 10.24 24.01
C ASP A 135 8.41 10.42 23.75
N THR A 136 7.97 11.60 23.29
CA THR A 136 6.59 11.82 22.87
C THR A 136 6.22 10.95 21.67
N ARG A 137 7.11 10.82 20.68
CA ARG A 137 6.89 9.88 19.55
C ARG A 137 6.80 8.44 20.01
N ARG A 138 7.65 8.02 20.93
CA ARG A 138 7.61 6.66 21.49
C ARG A 138 6.30 6.42 22.23
N GLN A 139 5.83 7.39 23.00
CA GLN A 139 4.53 7.32 23.69
C GLN A 139 3.36 7.31 22.71
N HIS A 140 3.49 7.98 21.57
CA HIS A 140 2.49 7.96 20.51
C HIS A 140 2.49 6.64 19.74
N THR A 141 3.64 6.16 19.27
CA THR A 141 3.73 4.96 18.42
C THR A 141 3.64 3.66 19.22
N HIS A 142 4.01 3.70 20.51
CA HIS A 142 4.19 2.54 21.38
C HIS A 142 5.24 1.52 20.89
N HIS A 143 6.10 1.92 19.93
CA HIS A 143 7.17 1.10 19.39
C HIS A 143 8.55 1.57 19.88
N LEU A 144 9.52 0.66 19.88
CA LEU A 144 10.91 1.01 20.22
C LEU A 144 11.51 1.88 19.12
N ALA A 145 12.32 2.86 19.48
CA ALA A 145 13.01 3.68 18.49
C ALA A 145 13.85 2.80 17.54
N GLY A 146 13.68 3.00 16.23
CA GLY A 146 14.37 2.21 15.20
C GLY A 146 13.76 0.85 14.90
N SER A 147 12.70 0.41 15.59
CA SER A 147 11.95 -0.79 15.20
C SER A 147 10.96 -0.48 14.08
N GLY A 148 10.48 -1.51 13.37
CA GLY A 148 9.28 -1.38 12.55
C GLY A 148 8.11 -0.85 13.39
N GLY A 149 7.34 0.09 12.86
CA GLY A 149 6.23 0.73 13.56
C GLY A 149 6.59 2.01 14.32
N ALA A 150 7.88 2.35 14.42
CA ALA A 150 8.33 3.60 15.07
C ALA A 150 8.20 4.83 14.17
N GLY A 151 8.16 4.65 12.84
CA GLY A 151 8.04 5.74 11.88
C GLY A 151 6.59 6.10 11.60
N CYS A 152 6.32 7.39 11.35
CA CYS A 152 4.97 7.89 11.06
C CYS A 152 4.30 7.11 9.90
N LEU A 153 5.06 6.84 8.85
CA LEU A 153 4.55 6.19 7.64
C LEU A 153 4.15 4.73 7.87
N ASP A 154 4.73 4.03 8.85
CA ASP A 154 4.48 2.61 9.07
C ASP A 154 3.02 2.34 9.42
N CYS A 155 2.42 3.23 10.22
CA CYS A 155 1.02 3.11 10.63
C CYS A 155 0.08 4.01 9.82
N HIS A 156 0.54 5.22 9.43
CA HIS A 156 -0.32 6.21 8.76
C HIS A 156 -0.32 6.11 7.24
N MET A 157 0.66 5.43 6.64
CA MET A 157 0.75 5.13 5.20
C MET A 157 1.20 3.68 5.00
N PRO A 158 0.45 2.69 5.52
CA PRO A 158 0.85 1.30 5.45
C PRO A 158 0.97 0.82 3.98
N ARG A 159 1.78 -0.21 3.75
CA ARG A 159 1.97 -0.80 2.41
C ARG A 159 0.81 -1.75 2.09
N ILE A 160 -0.24 -1.20 1.50
CA ILE A 160 -1.50 -1.92 1.21
C ILE A 160 -1.97 -1.77 -0.24
N ASN A 161 -1.34 -0.91 -1.04
CA ASN A 161 -1.70 -0.75 -2.46
C ASN A 161 -0.80 -1.67 -3.30
N GLU A 162 -1.39 -2.42 -4.23
CA GLU A 162 -0.66 -3.14 -5.27
C GLU A 162 0.16 -2.17 -6.13
N GLY A 163 1.47 -2.43 -6.20
CA GLY A 163 2.35 -1.87 -7.22
C GLY A 163 2.87 -2.96 -8.14
N LEU A 164 3.66 -2.57 -9.14
CA LEU A 164 4.09 -3.47 -10.22
C LEU A 164 4.80 -4.76 -9.74
N GLN A 165 5.59 -4.69 -8.66
CA GLN A 165 6.41 -5.81 -8.18
C GLN A 165 6.49 -5.93 -6.65
N ASP A 166 5.78 -5.05 -5.93
CA ASP A 166 5.76 -4.95 -4.47
C ASP A 166 4.48 -4.20 -4.05
N LEU A 167 4.12 -4.30 -2.76
CA LEU A 167 3.09 -3.44 -2.20
C LEU A 167 3.68 -2.08 -1.81
N VAL A 168 3.03 -1.04 -2.31
CA VAL A 168 3.41 0.35 -2.07
C VAL A 168 2.53 0.95 -0.98
N ARG A 169 3.04 2.03 -0.39
CA ARG A 169 2.32 2.77 0.65
C ARG A 169 1.06 3.39 0.07
N THR A 170 -0.07 3.24 0.76
CA THR A 170 -1.25 4.06 0.47
C THR A 170 -0.88 5.53 0.64
N HIS A 171 -1.44 6.37 -0.23
CA HIS A 171 -1.27 7.82 -0.12
C HIS A 171 -2.39 8.49 0.68
N THR A 172 -3.39 7.73 1.11
CA THR A 172 -4.32 8.19 2.12
C THR A 172 -3.59 8.18 3.46
N ILE A 173 -3.25 9.35 3.98
CA ILE A 173 -2.67 9.48 5.33
C ILE A 173 -3.83 9.48 6.32
N PHE A 174 -4.00 8.35 7.02
CA PHE A 174 -5.15 8.11 7.91
C PHE A 174 -4.71 7.65 9.30
N SER A 175 -5.61 7.72 10.29
CA SER A 175 -5.35 7.17 11.62
C SER A 175 -5.51 5.65 11.63
N PRO A 176 -4.53 4.87 12.14
CA PRO A 176 -4.57 3.40 12.07
C PRO A 176 -5.74 2.74 12.83
N ASN A 177 -6.47 3.52 13.64
CA ASN A 177 -7.69 3.09 14.33
C ASN A 177 -8.98 3.24 13.51
N HIS A 178 -8.90 3.42 12.19
CA HIS A 178 -10.06 3.59 11.33
C HIS A 178 -11.00 2.38 11.40
N ARG A 179 -12.18 2.57 12.01
CA ARG A 179 -13.16 1.51 12.27
C ARG A 179 -13.54 0.71 11.03
N GLY A 180 -13.72 1.38 9.88
CA GLY A 180 -14.03 0.69 8.61
C GLY A 180 -13.02 -0.40 8.25
N MET A 181 -11.71 -0.17 8.41
CA MET A 181 -10.71 -1.23 8.15
C MET A 181 -10.79 -2.36 9.16
N LEU A 182 -10.90 -1.99 10.45
CA LEU A 182 -10.89 -2.93 11.56
C LEU A 182 -12.14 -3.82 11.56
N GLU A 183 -13.30 -3.25 11.30
CA GLU A 183 -14.59 -3.95 11.34
C GLU A 183 -14.84 -4.81 10.10
N SER A 184 -14.25 -4.42 8.95
CA SER A 184 -14.40 -5.16 7.69
C SER A 184 -13.40 -6.30 7.50
N ASN A 185 -12.52 -6.59 8.47
CA ASN A 185 -11.43 -7.56 8.30
C ASN A 185 -10.53 -7.25 7.08
N HIS A 186 -10.32 -5.95 6.80
CA HIS A 186 -9.39 -5.50 5.76
C HIS A 186 -7.99 -5.24 6.37
N PRO A 187 -6.94 -5.06 5.53
CA PRO A 187 -5.56 -4.89 5.95
C PRO A 187 -5.30 -3.69 6.89
N ASN A 188 -5.42 -3.92 8.20
CA ASN A 188 -5.16 -2.89 9.21
C ASN A 188 -3.67 -2.77 9.52
N ALA A 189 -3.22 -1.55 9.82
CA ALA A 189 -1.80 -1.23 9.99
C ALA A 189 -1.07 -2.09 11.04
N CYS A 190 -1.74 -2.47 12.12
CA CYS A 190 -1.14 -3.25 13.21
C CYS A 190 -0.82 -4.68 12.77
N ASN A 191 -1.79 -5.34 12.13
CA ASN A 191 -1.69 -6.75 11.76
C ASN A 191 -0.83 -6.98 10.50
N LEU A 192 -0.40 -5.95 9.78
CA LEU A 192 0.62 -6.07 8.72
C LEU A 192 1.98 -6.53 9.25
N CYS A 193 2.29 -6.20 10.51
CA CYS A 193 3.48 -6.70 11.21
C CYS A 193 3.12 -7.79 12.24
N HIS A 194 1.96 -7.68 12.87
CA HIS A 194 1.48 -8.62 13.88
C HIS A 194 0.48 -9.63 13.30
N VAL A 195 0.89 -10.34 12.25
CA VAL A 195 0.01 -11.24 11.46
C VAL A 195 -0.59 -12.39 12.27
N GLU A 196 0.11 -12.82 13.33
CA GLU A 196 -0.33 -13.88 14.26
C GLU A 196 -1.33 -13.39 15.31
N ARG A 197 -1.47 -12.07 15.49
CA ARG A 197 -2.33 -11.50 16.52
C ARG A 197 -3.75 -11.41 16.01
N SER A 198 -4.68 -11.56 16.93
CA SER A 198 -6.10 -11.51 16.65
C SER A 198 -6.63 -10.09 16.59
N ILE A 199 -7.80 -9.90 15.97
CA ILE A 199 -8.44 -8.58 15.94
C ILE A 199 -8.82 -8.10 17.34
N ASP A 200 -9.20 -9.02 18.23
CA ASP A 200 -9.49 -8.68 19.62
C ASP A 200 -8.24 -8.17 20.36
N TRP A 201 -7.05 -8.70 20.04
CA TRP A 201 -5.78 -8.17 20.56
C TRP A 201 -5.53 -6.75 20.03
N THR A 202 -5.71 -6.54 18.72
CA THR A 202 -5.51 -5.23 18.09
C THR A 202 -6.45 -4.18 18.69
N LEU A 203 -7.74 -4.51 18.82
CA LEU A 203 -8.75 -3.62 19.40
C LEU A 203 -8.49 -3.35 20.88
N GLN A 204 -8.01 -4.33 21.65
CA GLN A 204 -7.66 -4.11 23.06
C GLN A 204 -6.57 -3.03 23.22
N TRP A 205 -5.53 -3.06 22.39
CA TRP A 205 -4.46 -2.07 22.44
C TRP A 205 -4.89 -0.72 21.90
N LEU A 206 -5.63 -0.68 20.78
CA LEU A 206 -6.18 0.56 20.24
C LEU A 206 -7.17 1.24 21.18
N HIS A 207 -7.95 0.46 21.93
CA HIS A 207 -8.80 0.99 23.01
C HIS A 207 -7.96 1.56 24.14
N ARG A 208 -6.97 0.81 24.65
CA ARG A 208 -6.11 1.25 25.76
C ARG A 208 -5.34 2.53 25.44
N TRP A 209 -4.82 2.66 24.22
CA TRP A 209 -3.96 3.77 23.83
C TRP A 209 -4.73 4.98 23.32
N TYR A 210 -5.81 4.76 22.57
CA TYR A 210 -6.50 5.83 21.83
C TYR A 210 -8.01 5.87 22.05
N GLY A 211 -8.56 5.04 22.95
CA GLY A 211 -10.00 4.99 23.21
C GLY A 211 -10.81 4.50 22.01
N THR A 212 -10.20 3.68 21.14
CA THR A 212 -10.88 3.15 19.95
C THR A 212 -11.98 2.17 20.36
N GLU A 213 -13.19 2.40 19.86
CA GLU A 213 -14.33 1.49 19.98
C GLU A 213 -14.64 0.85 18.64
N ALA A 214 -15.11 -0.39 18.66
CA ALA A 214 -15.57 -1.10 17.47
C ALA A 214 -16.89 -1.82 17.75
N ASP A 215 -17.72 -1.97 16.72
CA ASP A 215 -19.01 -2.63 16.82
C ASP A 215 -18.82 -4.15 16.89
N ARG A 216 -19.13 -4.73 18.05
CA ARG A 216 -18.99 -6.17 18.32
C ARG A 216 -19.88 -7.03 17.41
N LEU A 217 -21.03 -6.53 16.99
CA LEU A 217 -21.95 -7.25 16.08
C LEU A 217 -21.39 -7.25 14.65
N VAL A 218 -20.80 -6.15 14.20
CA VAL A 218 -20.13 -6.10 12.89
C VAL A 218 -18.91 -7.01 12.87
N LEU A 219 -18.08 -6.97 13.92
CA LEU A 219 -16.92 -7.86 14.05
C LEU A 219 -17.32 -9.33 14.04
N GLY A 220 -18.40 -9.71 14.74
CA GLY A 220 -18.88 -11.09 14.77
C GLY A 220 -19.46 -11.60 13.45
N ARG A 221 -19.81 -10.70 12.53
CA ARG A 221 -20.26 -11.07 11.17
C ARG A 221 -19.11 -11.16 10.17
N THR A 222 -18.07 -10.35 10.36
CA THR A 222 -17.01 -10.19 9.36
C THR A 222 -15.78 -11.05 9.65
N TYR A 223 -15.52 -11.38 10.91
CA TYR A 223 -14.42 -12.27 11.28
C TYR A 223 -14.94 -13.67 11.57
N THR A 224 -14.49 -14.65 10.78
CA THR A 224 -14.76 -16.08 11.03
C THR A 224 -14.23 -16.53 12.39
N ASP A 225 -13.00 -16.11 12.72
CA ASP A 225 -12.39 -16.31 14.04
C ASP A 225 -11.77 -15.00 14.55
N ARG A 226 -12.39 -14.43 15.60
CA ARG A 226 -11.93 -13.19 16.24
C ARG A 226 -10.73 -13.38 17.16
N LYS A 227 -10.43 -14.62 17.56
CA LYS A 227 -9.36 -14.97 18.49
C LYS A 227 -8.14 -15.55 17.78
N GLY A 228 -8.31 -16.02 16.54
CA GLY A 228 -7.24 -16.50 15.68
C GLY A 228 -6.42 -15.40 15.00
N PRO A 229 -5.37 -15.78 14.25
CA PRO A 229 -4.52 -14.87 13.50
C PRO A 229 -5.30 -14.08 12.44
N VAL A 230 -5.22 -12.75 12.48
CA VAL A 230 -5.81 -11.90 11.42
C VAL A 230 -5.19 -12.21 10.05
N GLY A 231 -3.88 -12.51 10.02
CA GLY A 231 -3.20 -12.89 8.77
C GLY A 231 -3.82 -14.11 8.10
N ALA A 232 -4.29 -15.10 8.87
CA ALA A 232 -4.97 -16.27 8.31
C ALA A 232 -6.30 -15.87 7.65
N GLY A 233 -7.09 -15.03 8.35
CA GLY A 233 -8.34 -14.49 7.81
C GLY A 233 -8.16 -13.67 6.53
N TRP A 234 -7.06 -12.93 6.39
CA TRP A 234 -6.77 -12.22 5.13
C TRP A 234 -6.40 -13.16 4.00
N LEU A 235 -5.63 -14.21 4.26
CA LEU A 235 -5.31 -15.21 3.23
C LEU A 235 -6.57 -15.88 2.68
N GLU A 236 -7.60 -16.08 3.50
CA GLU A 236 -8.85 -16.73 3.12
C GLU A 236 -9.96 -15.77 2.65
N SER A 237 -9.70 -14.47 2.59
CA SER A 237 -10.71 -13.47 2.26
C SER A 237 -11.30 -13.66 0.85
N GLU A 238 -12.59 -13.34 0.69
CA GLU A 238 -13.24 -13.30 -0.63
C GLU A 238 -12.72 -12.14 -1.50
N ASP A 239 -12.22 -11.07 -0.88
CA ASP A 239 -11.65 -9.90 -1.55
C ASP A 239 -10.21 -10.17 -2.01
N GLU A 240 -9.95 -10.07 -3.31
CA GLU A 240 -8.66 -10.37 -3.91
C GLU A 240 -7.53 -9.46 -3.46
N ALA A 241 -7.83 -8.18 -3.18
CA ALA A 241 -6.85 -7.22 -2.72
C ALA A 241 -6.50 -7.50 -1.25
N VAL A 242 -7.47 -7.89 -0.43
CA VAL A 242 -7.21 -8.33 0.94
C VAL A 242 -6.30 -9.56 0.96
N ARG A 243 -6.54 -10.54 0.06
CA ARG A 243 -5.66 -11.72 -0.07
C ARG A 243 -4.25 -11.36 -0.49
N LEU A 244 -4.09 -10.45 -1.46
CA LEU A 244 -2.78 -9.98 -1.92
C LEU A 244 -1.97 -9.36 -0.77
N VAL A 245 -2.58 -8.42 -0.03
CA VAL A 245 -1.94 -7.75 1.10
C VAL A 245 -1.67 -8.72 2.24
N GLY A 246 -2.60 -9.63 2.54
CA GLY A 246 -2.40 -10.68 3.53
C GLY A 246 -1.22 -11.58 3.20
N THR A 247 -1.11 -12.00 1.93
CA THR A 247 -0.01 -12.82 1.42
C THR A 247 1.33 -12.12 1.61
N ASP A 248 1.46 -10.87 1.14
CA ASP A 248 2.68 -10.08 1.31
C ASP A 248 3.04 -9.84 2.79
N ALA A 249 2.06 -9.48 3.62
CA ALA A 249 2.28 -9.23 5.04
C ALA A 249 2.83 -10.48 5.76
N VAL A 250 2.17 -11.62 5.57
CA VAL A 250 2.55 -12.90 6.19
C VAL A 250 3.94 -13.35 5.75
N LEU A 251 4.25 -13.23 4.46
CA LEU A 251 5.57 -13.55 3.90
C LEU A 251 6.68 -12.66 4.45
N ARG A 252 6.45 -11.33 4.54
CA ARG A 252 7.43 -10.38 5.11
C ARG A 252 7.74 -10.67 6.57
N GLN A 253 6.77 -11.16 7.34
CA GLN A 253 6.99 -11.57 8.73
C GLN A 253 7.58 -12.98 8.86
N ARG A 254 7.75 -13.73 7.75
CA ARG A 254 8.22 -15.12 7.73
C ARG A 254 7.49 -15.99 8.75
N ALA A 255 6.17 -15.82 8.83
CA ALA A 255 5.34 -16.46 9.83
C ALA A 255 5.23 -17.97 9.58
N GLY A 256 6.02 -18.78 10.27
CA GLY A 256 6.13 -20.23 10.00
C GLY A 256 4.80 -21.01 10.03
N TRP A 257 3.83 -20.59 10.84
CA TRP A 257 2.49 -21.20 10.91
C TRP A 257 1.70 -21.10 9.60
N SER A 258 2.07 -20.19 8.71
CA SER A 258 1.28 -19.83 7.55
C SER A 258 1.58 -20.63 6.29
N LEU A 259 2.62 -21.48 6.29
CA LEU A 259 3.11 -22.12 5.06
C LEU A 259 2.00 -22.89 4.34
N ARG A 260 1.17 -23.66 5.07
CA ARG A 260 0.02 -24.36 4.48
C ARG A 260 -0.94 -23.41 3.77
N LEU A 261 -1.32 -22.31 4.42
CA LEU A 261 -2.25 -21.31 3.87
C LEU A 261 -1.64 -20.53 2.69
N LEU A 262 -0.32 -20.28 2.73
CA LEU A 262 0.41 -19.66 1.64
C LEU A 262 0.48 -20.55 0.40
N LEU A 263 0.63 -21.87 0.57
CA LEU A 263 0.58 -22.81 -0.56
C LEU A 263 -0.79 -22.80 -1.26
N GLU A 264 -1.88 -22.58 -0.52
CA GLU A 264 -3.21 -22.38 -1.14
C GLU A 264 -3.26 -21.12 -2.03
N ARG A 265 -2.46 -20.09 -1.73
CA ARG A 265 -2.41 -18.87 -2.56
C ARG A 265 -1.76 -19.07 -3.92
N LEU A 266 -1.02 -20.16 -4.11
CA LEU A 266 -0.48 -20.54 -5.42
C LEU A 266 -1.58 -20.99 -6.40
N ASP A 267 -2.81 -21.21 -5.93
CA ASP A 267 -3.97 -21.52 -6.77
C ASP A 267 -4.98 -20.37 -6.90
N ASP A 268 -4.63 -19.16 -6.44
CA ASP A 268 -5.50 -17.98 -6.54
C ASP A 268 -5.92 -17.70 -7.99
N GLU A 269 -7.19 -17.34 -8.20
CA GLU A 269 -7.74 -17.03 -9.53
C GLU A 269 -6.97 -15.88 -10.19
N PHE A 270 -6.51 -14.92 -9.40
CA PHE A 270 -5.80 -13.73 -9.86
C PHE A 270 -4.30 -14.02 -10.04
N LEU A 271 -3.80 -13.81 -11.26
CA LEU A 271 -2.39 -14.04 -11.60
C LEU A 271 -1.41 -13.24 -10.72
N ILE A 272 -1.79 -12.01 -10.33
CA ILE A 272 -0.95 -11.16 -9.50
C ILE A 272 -0.79 -11.73 -8.08
N ASN A 273 -1.86 -12.28 -7.50
CA ASN A 273 -1.82 -12.94 -6.19
C ASN A 273 -0.91 -14.16 -6.24
N ARG A 274 -1.05 -15.00 -7.28
CA ARG A 274 -0.14 -16.14 -7.50
C ARG A 274 1.31 -15.68 -7.66
N GLN A 275 1.57 -14.56 -8.33
CA GLN A 275 2.93 -14.06 -8.57
C GLN A 275 3.59 -13.65 -7.25
N PHE A 276 2.87 -12.92 -6.40
CA PHE A 276 3.35 -12.51 -5.08
C PHE A 276 3.56 -13.73 -4.17
N ALA A 277 2.62 -14.68 -4.15
CA ALA A 277 2.76 -15.94 -3.41
C ALA A 277 3.99 -16.75 -3.88
N THR A 278 4.15 -16.94 -5.19
CA THR A 278 5.28 -17.67 -5.80
C THR A 278 6.60 -17.04 -5.38
N LYS A 279 6.79 -15.75 -5.71
CA LYS A 279 8.03 -15.03 -5.41
C LYS A 279 8.36 -15.02 -3.91
N GLY A 280 7.35 -14.84 -3.07
CA GLY A 280 7.54 -14.78 -1.62
C GLY A 280 7.86 -16.15 -1.02
N ILE A 281 7.20 -17.22 -1.43
CA ILE A 281 7.48 -18.58 -0.95
C ILE A 281 8.87 -19.02 -1.39
N GLU A 282 9.25 -18.74 -2.64
CA GLU A 282 10.61 -19.01 -3.15
C GLU A 282 11.68 -18.27 -2.35
N ASP A 283 11.50 -16.97 -2.06
CA ASP A 283 12.43 -16.21 -1.21
C ASP A 283 12.48 -16.73 0.23
N MET A 284 11.32 -17.05 0.80
CA MET A 284 11.20 -17.50 2.18
C MET A 284 11.89 -18.85 2.40
N LEU A 285 11.75 -19.79 1.45
CA LEU A 285 12.23 -21.16 1.56
C LEU A 285 13.55 -21.42 0.82
N GLY A 286 13.96 -20.53 -0.08
CA GLY A 286 15.14 -20.73 -0.93
C GLY A 286 14.96 -21.85 -1.96
N VAL A 287 13.74 -22.01 -2.50
CA VAL A 287 13.39 -23.03 -3.49
C VAL A 287 12.95 -22.39 -4.81
N VAL A 288 12.91 -23.18 -5.88
CA VAL A 288 12.25 -22.82 -7.14
C VAL A 288 11.03 -23.71 -7.28
N LEU A 289 9.82 -23.15 -7.25
CA LEU A 289 8.59 -23.94 -7.24
C LEU A 289 8.38 -24.70 -8.56
N GLU A 290 8.90 -24.15 -9.67
CA GLU A 290 8.88 -24.84 -10.97
C GLU A 290 9.66 -26.17 -10.94
N ASP A 291 10.78 -26.24 -10.21
CA ASP A 291 11.59 -27.47 -10.06
C ASP A 291 10.84 -28.53 -9.25
N LEU A 292 9.90 -28.12 -8.40
CA LEU A 292 8.98 -28.99 -7.65
C LEU A 292 7.71 -29.33 -8.47
N GLY A 293 7.66 -28.86 -9.72
CA GLY A 293 6.61 -29.16 -10.68
C GLY A 293 5.37 -28.27 -10.57
N TYR A 294 5.46 -27.10 -9.95
CA TYR A 294 4.41 -26.08 -10.01
C TYR A 294 4.41 -25.40 -11.39
N ARG A 295 3.20 -25.12 -11.90
CA ARG A 295 3.00 -24.52 -13.24
C ARG A 295 2.26 -23.19 -13.12
N PHE A 296 2.99 -22.10 -12.84
CA PHE A 296 2.43 -20.77 -12.59
C PHE A 296 1.33 -20.35 -13.59
N HIS A 297 1.56 -20.52 -14.90
CA HIS A 297 0.62 -20.15 -15.97
C HIS A 297 -0.41 -21.23 -16.33
N GLY A 298 -0.31 -22.44 -15.77
CA GLY A 298 -1.25 -23.53 -16.04
C GLY A 298 -2.66 -23.19 -15.55
N SER A 299 -3.67 -23.84 -16.12
CA SER A 299 -5.05 -23.91 -15.60
C SER A 299 -5.08 -24.55 -14.20
N PRO A 300 -6.20 -24.43 -13.44
CA PRO A 300 -6.32 -25.08 -12.13
C PRO A 300 -5.97 -26.59 -12.15
N ASP A 301 -6.43 -27.32 -13.18
CA ASP A 301 -6.14 -28.75 -13.31
C ASP A 301 -4.66 -29.04 -13.62
N GLU A 302 -3.99 -28.16 -14.36
CA GLU A 302 -2.56 -28.28 -14.65
C GLU A 302 -1.68 -27.92 -13.44
N ARG A 303 -2.17 -27.04 -12.54
CA ARG A 303 -1.47 -26.64 -11.31
C ARG A 303 -1.61 -27.68 -10.20
N ARG A 304 -2.78 -28.31 -10.10
CA ARG A 304 -3.16 -29.23 -9.01
C ARG A 304 -2.09 -30.29 -8.68
N PRO A 305 -1.53 -31.06 -9.63
CA PRO A 305 -0.52 -32.07 -9.30
C PRO A 305 0.76 -31.47 -8.72
N GLY A 306 1.13 -30.25 -9.13
CA GLY A 306 2.28 -29.52 -8.58
C GLY A 306 2.02 -29.06 -7.16
N LEU A 307 0.82 -28.54 -6.88
CA LEU A 307 0.41 -28.12 -5.55
C LEU A 307 0.36 -29.30 -4.56
N GLU A 308 -0.15 -30.45 -4.98
CA GLU A 308 -0.14 -31.68 -4.17
C GLU A 308 1.29 -32.09 -3.78
N ARG A 309 2.21 -32.16 -4.76
CA ARG A 309 3.63 -32.43 -4.51
C ARG A 309 4.27 -31.40 -3.57
N LEU A 310 3.94 -30.12 -3.73
CA LEU A 310 4.46 -29.06 -2.85
C LEU A 310 3.98 -29.26 -1.41
N ARG A 311 2.69 -29.59 -1.19
CA ARG A 311 2.16 -29.87 0.14
C ARG A 311 2.89 -31.08 0.76
N GLU A 312 3.03 -32.18 0.03
CA GLU A 312 3.74 -33.38 0.50
C GLU A 312 5.21 -33.08 0.86
N THR A 313 5.91 -32.35 -0.02
CA THR A 313 7.35 -32.09 0.13
C THR A 313 7.65 -31.07 1.23
N LEU A 314 6.84 -30.01 1.34
CA LEU A 314 7.14 -28.86 2.19
C LEU A 314 6.45 -28.91 3.56
N LEU A 315 5.32 -29.58 3.69
CA LEU A 315 4.62 -29.75 4.98
C LEU A 315 4.94 -31.11 5.64
N GLY A 316 5.46 -32.08 4.87
CA GLY A 316 5.61 -33.46 5.29
C GLY A 316 4.27 -34.22 5.31
N HIS A 317 4.34 -35.53 5.52
CA HIS A 317 3.14 -36.32 5.85
C HIS A 317 2.74 -35.97 7.28
N GLU A 318 1.72 -35.14 7.46
CA GLU A 318 0.98 -35.15 8.72
C GLU A 318 0.31 -36.53 8.83
N GLU A 319 0.89 -37.41 9.65
CA GLU A 319 0.14 -38.55 10.17
C GLU A 319 -1.08 -37.97 10.90
N GLU A 320 -2.27 -38.21 10.37
CA GLU A 320 -3.50 -38.11 11.15
C GLU A 320 -3.27 -38.93 12.42
N VAL A 321 -3.04 -38.25 13.55
CA VAL A 321 -3.17 -38.87 14.86
C VAL A 321 -4.65 -39.15 15.01
N SER A 322 -5.09 -40.30 14.49
CA SER A 322 -6.36 -40.91 14.83
C SER A 322 -6.34 -41.09 16.35
N GLY A 323 -7.14 -40.28 17.04
CA GLY A 323 -7.43 -40.47 18.45
C GLY A 323 -8.19 -41.77 18.65
N ASP A 324 -7.45 -42.87 18.70
CA ASP A 324 -7.88 -44.08 19.41
C ASP A 324 -7.55 -43.87 20.89
N GLU A 325 -8.45 -43.18 21.61
CA GLU A 325 -8.59 -43.33 23.05
C GLU A 325 -9.81 -44.22 23.34
N GLU A 326 -9.64 -45.53 23.15
CA GLU A 326 -10.31 -46.55 23.95
C GLU A 326 -9.42 -46.90 25.15
N ARG A 327 -9.74 -46.35 26.33
CA ARG A 327 -9.90 -47.07 27.63
C ARG A 327 -9.99 -46.13 28.83
#